data_AF-X1AXA0-F1
#
_entry.id   AF-X1AXA0-F1
#
_cell.length_a   1.000
_cell.length_b   1.000
_cell.length_c   1.000
_cell.angle_alpha   90.00
_cell.angle_beta   90.00
_cell.angle_gamma   90.00
#
_symmetry.space_group_name_H-M   'P 1'
#
loop_
_entity.id
_entity.type
_entity.pdbx_description
1 polymer ?
#
loop_
_entity_poly.entity_id
_entity_poly.type
_entity_poly.pdbx_seq_one_letter_code
_entity_poly.pdbx_strand_id
1 'polypeptide(L)' 'AQCHGKNHNGKGPVGQSFYPLPTDLRSPKVQAESEGNIFWDISYGLPEGKGRQPALATTIDVLDRWRVVAYVKSLGMRE' A
#
# COMPACT_ATOMS: atom_id res chain seq x y z
N ALA A 1 -2.33 -7.70 5.71
CA ALA A 1 -1.04 -7.96 6.37
C ALA A 1 -0.07 -8.87 5.58
N GLN A 2 -0.51 -9.60 4.54
CA GLN A 2 0.36 -10.57 3.85
C GLN A 2 1.54 -9.94 3.08
N CYS A 3 1.35 -8.80 2.43
CA CYS A 3 2.42 -8.10 1.71
C CYS A 3 3.17 -7.09 2.60
N HIS A 4 2.45 -6.17 3.25
CA HIS A 4 3.06 -5.09 4.04
C HIS A 4 3.30 -5.43 5.52
N GLY A 5 3.03 -6.66 5.95
CA GLY A 5 3.21 -7.11 7.34
C GLY A 5 2.08 -6.71 8.28
N LYS A 6 2.08 -7.27 9.50
CA LYS A 6 1.17 -6.89 10.59
C LYS A 6 1.53 -5.52 11.20
N ASN A 7 2.82 -5.17 11.15
CA ASN A 7 3.35 -3.90 11.66
C ASN A 7 3.47 -2.82 10.58
N HIS A 8 2.89 -3.09 9.39
CA HIS A 8 2.87 -2.19 8.23
C HIS A 8 4.24 -1.82 7.66
N ASN A 9 5.28 -2.54 8.05
CA ASN A 9 6.70 -2.25 7.80
C ASN A 9 7.27 -2.94 6.54
N GLY A 10 6.41 -3.42 5.63
CA GLY A 10 6.87 -4.13 4.43
C GLY A 10 7.33 -5.58 4.68
N LYS A 11 7.30 -6.07 5.92
CA LYS A 11 7.80 -7.42 6.30
C LYS A 11 6.70 -8.48 6.33
N GLY A 12 5.76 -8.42 5.39
CA GLY A 12 4.74 -9.46 5.24
C GLY A 12 5.33 -10.71 4.57
N PRO A 13 4.91 -11.93 4.96
CA PRO A 13 5.52 -13.17 4.48
C PRO A 13 5.41 -13.33 2.96
N VAL A 14 4.25 -13.00 2.37
CA VAL A 14 4.07 -13.00 0.91
C VAL A 14 4.88 -11.87 0.25
N GLY A 15 4.99 -10.73 0.93
CA GLY A 15 5.76 -9.58 0.46
C GLY A 15 7.24 -9.87 0.23
N GLN A 16 7.82 -10.81 0.98
CA GLN A 16 9.25 -11.13 0.88
C GLN A 16 9.64 -11.86 -0.41
N SER A 17 8.67 -12.34 -1.20
CA SER A 17 8.93 -12.97 -2.49
C SER A 17 9.02 -11.97 -3.65
N PHE A 18 8.83 -10.67 -3.42
CA PHE A 18 8.83 -9.64 -4.46
C PHE A 18 10.12 -8.82 -4.48
N TYR A 19 10.50 -8.38 -5.68
CA TYR A 19 11.51 -7.34 -5.89
C TYR A 19 10.93 -6.23 -6.80
N PRO A 20 10.98 -4.94 -6.38
CA PRO A 20 11.42 -4.46 -5.06
C PRO A 20 10.48 -4.94 -3.93
N LEU A 21 11.01 -4.96 -2.69
CA LEU A 21 10.22 -5.32 -1.50
C LEU A 21 9.07 -4.32 -1.27
N PRO A 22 7.93 -4.77 -0.71
CA PRO A 22 6.85 -3.87 -0.34
C PRO A 22 7.32 -2.79 0.62
N THR A 23 6.84 -1.57 0.39
CA THR A 23 7.26 -0.41 1.18
C THR A 23 6.64 -0.42 2.58
N ASP A 24 7.31 0.26 3.52
CA ASP A 24 6.74 0.58 4.83
C ASP A 24 5.65 1.62 4.67
N LEU A 25 4.41 1.26 5.00
CA LEU A 25 3.26 2.15 4.87
C LEU A 25 3.32 3.34 5.83
N ARG A 26 4.19 3.27 6.86
CA ARG A 26 4.46 4.37 7.79
C ARG A 26 5.69 5.19 7.40
N SER A 27 6.30 4.93 6.24
CA SER A 27 7.43 5.75 5.77
C SER A 27 6.99 7.20 5.47
N PRO A 28 7.89 8.19 5.59
CA PRO A 28 7.58 9.58 5.25
C PRO A 28 7.05 9.72 3.81
N LYS A 29 7.59 8.92 2.87
CA LYS A 29 7.13 8.89 1.48
C LYS A 29 5.65 8.54 1.36
N VAL A 30 5.22 7.43 1.96
CA VAL A 30 3.80 6.99 1.88
C VAL A 30 2.90 7.96 2.63
N GLN A 31 3.33 8.45 3.79
CA GLN A 31 2.50 9.33 4.61
C GLN A 31 2.36 10.74 3.99
N ALA A 32 3.35 11.21 3.23
CA ALA A 32 3.27 12.45 2.45
C ALA A 32 2.47 12.32 1.15
N GLU A 33 2.16 11.10 0.71
CA GLU A 33 1.41 10.88 -0.52
C GLU A 33 -0.05 11.34 -0.38
N SER A 34 -0.60 11.89 -1.47
CA SER A 34 -2.01 12.31 -1.51
C SER A 34 -2.93 11.10 -1.43
N GLU A 35 -4.10 11.29 -0.82
CA GLU A 35 -5.09 10.22 -0.68
C GLU A 35 -5.56 9.70 -2.04
N GLY A 36 -5.68 10.59 -3.03
CA GLY A 36 -6.02 10.24 -4.41
C GLY A 36 -4.97 9.37 -5.09
N ASN A 37 -3.68 9.61 -4.85
CA ASN A 37 -2.60 8.76 -5.38
C ASN A 37 -2.63 7.37 -4.72
N ILE A 38 -2.80 7.30 -3.40
CA ILE A 38 -2.91 6.01 -2.70
C ILE A 38 -4.13 5.23 -3.22
N PHE A 39 -5.27 5.92 -3.42
CA PHE A 39 -6.45 5.32 -4.01
C PHE A 39 -6.17 4.79 -5.42
N TRP A 40 -5.48 5.58 -6.26
CA TRP A 40 -5.09 5.17 -7.61
C TRP A 40 -4.20 3.92 -7.59
N ASP A 41 -3.16 3.90 -6.76
CA ASP A 41 -2.23 2.78 -6.67
C ASP A 41 -2.91 1.50 -6.15
N ILE A 42 -3.84 1.59 -5.20
CA ILE A 42 -4.65 0.44 -4.77
C ILE A 42 -5.54 -0.05 -5.92
N SER A 43 -6.12 0.88 -6.66
CA SER A 43 -7.08 0.59 -7.72
C SER A 43 -6.41 -0.09 -8.92
N TYR A 44 -5.31 0.47 -9.38
CA TYR A 44 -4.70 0.14 -10.66
C TYR A 44 -3.32 -0.49 -10.53
N GLY A 45 -2.84 -0.68 -9.31
CA GLY A 45 -1.49 -1.20 -9.06
C GLY A 45 -0.42 -0.14 -9.32
N LEU A 46 0.83 -0.54 -9.15
CA LEU A 46 1.97 0.32 -9.47
C LEU A 46 2.38 0.17 -10.94
N PRO A 47 2.85 1.25 -11.59
CA PRO A 47 3.42 1.17 -12.93
C PRO A 47 4.55 0.15 -13.02
N GLU A 48 4.73 -0.44 -14.20
CA GLU A 48 5.85 -1.33 -14.48
C GLU A 48 7.19 -0.67 -14.11
N GLY A 49 8.06 -1.44 -13.46
CA GLY A 49 9.36 -0.97 -12.97
C GLY A 49 9.31 -0.14 -11.68
N LYS A 50 8.12 0.25 -11.16
CA LYS A 50 7.99 0.96 -9.87
C LYS A 50 7.58 0.07 -8.70
N GLY A 51 7.16 -1.16 -8.97
CA GLY A 51 6.80 -2.11 -7.94
C GLY A 51 6.06 -3.31 -8.50
N ARG A 52 5.50 -4.11 -7.60
CA ARG A 52 4.75 -5.34 -7.92
C ARG A 52 3.35 -5.35 -7.29
N GLN A 53 2.86 -4.19 -6.85
CA GLN A 53 1.53 -4.09 -6.28
C GLN A 53 0.48 -4.34 -7.39
N PRO A 54 -0.38 -5.38 -7.26
CA PRO A 54 -1.41 -5.65 -8.23
C PRO A 54 -2.55 -4.63 -8.14
N ALA A 55 -3.30 -4.47 -9.23
CA ALA A 55 -4.56 -3.75 -9.24
C ALA A 55 -5.62 -4.49 -8.40
N LEU A 56 -6.33 -3.76 -7.54
CA LEU A 56 -7.38 -4.32 -6.67
C LEU A 56 -8.78 -3.78 -7.00
N ALA A 57 -8.93 -2.95 -8.03
CA ALA A 57 -10.22 -2.37 -8.39
C ALA A 57 -11.32 -3.40 -8.73
N THR A 58 -10.93 -4.59 -9.19
CA THR A 58 -11.85 -5.68 -9.56
C THR A 58 -12.16 -6.63 -8.41
N THR A 59 -11.47 -6.50 -7.28
CA THR A 59 -11.60 -7.39 -6.12
C THR A 59 -12.03 -6.67 -4.83
N ILE A 60 -11.88 -5.35 -4.77
CA ILE A 60 -12.24 -4.52 -3.62
C ILE A 60 -13.16 -3.38 -4.08
N ASP A 61 -14.32 -3.27 -3.44
CA ASP A 61 -15.29 -2.21 -3.69
C ASP A 61 -14.68 -0.81 -3.50
N VAL A 62 -15.22 0.16 -4.24
CA VAL A 62 -14.71 1.55 -4.24
C VAL A 62 -14.68 2.13 -2.82
N LEU A 63 -15.75 1.91 -2.04
CA LEU A 63 -15.84 2.44 -0.67
C LEU A 63 -14.79 1.80 0.25
N ASP A 64 -14.53 0.50 0.10
CA ASP A 64 -13.54 -0.20 0.91
C ASP A 64 -12.11 0.22 0.53
N ARG A 65 -11.84 0.53 -0.74
CA ARG A 65 -10.56 1.14 -1.13
C ARG A 65 -10.35 2.49 -0.43
N TRP A 66 -11.37 3.35 -0.35
CA TRP A 66 -11.28 4.60 0.42
C TRP A 66 -11.07 4.37 1.92
N ARG A 67 -11.73 3.36 2.51
CA ARG A 67 -11.49 2.97 3.90
C ARG A 67 -10.04 2.49 4.12
N VAL A 68 -9.47 1.76 3.17
CA VAL A 68 -8.05 1.37 3.21
C VAL A 68 -7.15 2.60 3.14
N VAL A 69 -7.43 3.58 2.27
CA VAL A 69 -6.66 4.84 2.23
C VAL A 69 -6.71 5.56 3.58
N ALA A 70 -7.90 5.75 4.15
CA ALA A 70 -8.07 6.38 5.45
C ALA A 70 -7.31 5.63 6.55
N TYR A 71 -7.36 4.30 6.54
CA TYR A 71 -6.60 3.46 7.46
C TYR A 71 -5.09 3.68 7.30
N VAL A 72 -4.55 3.66 6.08
CA VAL A 72 -3.12 3.89 5.82
C VAL A 72 -2.68 5.28 6.32
N LYS A 73 -3.47 6.33 6.09
CA LYS A 73 -3.17 7.69 6.58
C LYS A 73 -3.23 7.79 8.10
N SER A 74 -4.13 7.05 8.75
CA SER A 74 -4.23 7.02 10.22
C SER A 74 -3.03 6.39 10.92
N LEU A 75 -2.20 5.61 10.21
CA LEU A 75 -1.03 4.95 10.80
C LEU A 75 0.07 5.94 11.24
N GLY A 76 0.10 7.12 10.62
CA GLY A 76 1.12 8.14 10.86
C GLY A 76 2.53 7.69 10.45
N MET A 77 3.48 8.63 10.55
CA MET A 77 4.88 8.33 10.29
C MET A 77 5.45 7.38 11.37
N ARG A 78 6.40 6.53 10.96
CA ARG A 78 7.21 5.74 11.89
C ARG A 78 8.31 6.65 12.45
N GLU A 79 8.49 6.59 13.76
CA GLU A 79 9.64 7.20 14.47
C GLU A 79 10.94 6.43 14.21
#